data_AF-E9HV89-F1
#
_entry.id   AF-E9HV89-F1
#
_cell.length_a   1.000
_cell.length_b   1.000
_cell.length_c   1.000
_cell.angle_alpha   90.00
_cell.angle_beta   90.00
_cell.angle_gamma   90.00
#
_symmetry.space_group_name_H-M   'P 1'
#
loop_
_entity.id
_entity.type
_entity.pdbx_description
1 polymer ?
#
loop_
_entity_poly.entity_id
_entity_poly.type
_entity_poly.pdbx_seq_one_letter_code
_entity_poly.pdbx_strand_id
1 'polypeptide(L)'
;MGVFTHFLEKDYYTEFSYPLDVDLQPLVKDLAVGNVPAVKPINTFNYTYLKLCADKCANNPKLLLVVKSALTHFEQRQAIRETWGDEMQFSTIEIRRVFLLGTGFNPEIQRKVDEESEMFNDIVQADFVDDYHNNTLKTMSGFKWAVEHCSPVQFVAFSDDDMYVSTKNLLRFFNEASNLNENLKLYAGYVFHSPPQRHQPSKWFVSLEEYPYHLWPPYVTAGAYVVSREALLDLYYASFYTKYFRFDDIFLALVALKVNIEPVHCSDFYFWKKGYSKFGYQNVIASHGYGDPDELRRVWNEQKLAGYA
;
A
#
# COMPACT_ATOMS: atom_id res chain seq x y z
N MET A 1 -18.87 27.01 -7.92
CA MET A 1 -18.14 27.63 -6.79
C MET A 1 -16.75 27.01 -6.76
N GLY A 2 -15.66 27.75 -7.02
CA GLY A 2 -14.35 27.11 -7.21
C GLY A 2 -13.13 27.94 -6.81
N VAL A 3 -13.13 29.26 -7.05
CA VAL A 3 -11.96 30.11 -6.74
C VAL A 3 -12.01 30.66 -5.31
N PHE A 4 -13.20 30.98 -4.79
CA PHE A 4 -13.33 31.57 -3.45
C PHE A 4 -13.08 30.58 -2.30
N THR A 5 -13.17 29.27 -2.57
CA THR A 5 -12.95 28.23 -1.57
C THR A 5 -11.53 28.25 -1.02
N HIS A 6 -10.54 28.63 -1.84
CA HIS A 6 -9.13 28.71 -1.44
C HIS A 6 -8.86 29.79 -0.38
N PHE A 7 -9.65 30.87 -0.33
CA PHE A 7 -9.51 31.91 0.71
C PHE A 7 -10.02 31.46 2.08
N LEU A 8 -10.74 30.35 2.16
CA LEU A 8 -11.30 29.80 3.40
C LEU A 8 -10.49 28.58 3.89
N GLU A 9 -9.41 28.23 3.21
CA GLU A 9 -8.50 27.17 3.63
C GLU A 9 -7.66 27.63 4.83
N LYS A 10 -7.44 26.70 5.77
CA LYS A 10 -6.52 26.88 6.89
C LYS A 10 -5.08 26.68 6.45
N ASP A 11 -4.15 27.35 7.14
CA ASP A 11 -2.73 27.17 6.92
C ASP A 11 -2.22 25.82 7.44
N TYR A 12 -1.69 24.97 6.55
CA TYR A 12 -1.16 23.66 6.94
C TYR A 12 0.05 23.76 7.88
N TYR A 13 0.91 24.77 7.73
CA TYR A 13 2.13 24.86 8.52
C TYR A 13 1.88 25.44 9.92
N THR A 14 0.87 26.31 10.07
CA THR A 14 0.60 26.99 11.34
C THR A 14 -0.66 26.53 12.07
N GLU A 15 -1.64 25.97 11.37
CA GLU A 15 -2.95 25.64 11.95
C GLU A 15 -3.28 24.14 11.94
N PHE A 16 -2.39 23.29 11.41
CA PHE A 16 -2.70 21.87 11.22
C PHE A 16 -2.90 21.13 12.55
N SER A 17 -4.08 20.53 12.66
CA SER A 17 -4.48 19.58 13.70
C SER A 17 -5.35 18.49 13.07
N TYR A 18 -5.20 17.26 13.53
CA TYR A 18 -5.95 16.14 12.97
C TYR A 18 -6.28 15.14 14.07
N PRO A 19 -7.57 14.90 14.40
CA PRO A 19 -7.93 14.05 15.54
C PRO A 19 -7.35 12.63 15.46
N LEU A 20 -6.97 12.00 16.57
CA LEU A 20 -6.84 12.52 17.93
C LEU A 20 -5.46 13.18 18.16
N ASP A 21 -5.42 14.34 18.82
CA ASP A 21 -4.17 15.06 19.12
C ASP A 21 -3.54 14.55 20.44
N VAL A 22 -2.93 13.36 20.39
CA VAL A 22 -2.16 12.77 21.50
C VAL A 22 -0.84 12.22 20.95
N ASP A 23 0.18 12.13 21.81
CA ASP A 23 1.45 11.49 21.42
C ASP A 23 1.21 9.99 21.17
N LEU A 24 1.32 9.58 19.90
CA LEU A 24 1.07 8.21 19.49
C LEU A 24 2.26 7.28 19.75
N GLN A 25 3.48 7.80 19.92
CA GLN A 25 4.68 6.97 20.05
C GLN A 25 4.60 6.01 21.25
N PRO A 26 4.19 6.43 22.47
CA PRO A 26 3.99 5.51 23.58
C PRO A 26 2.87 4.49 23.32
N LEU A 27 1.75 4.93 22.72
CA LEU A 27 0.60 4.07 22.46
C LEU A 27 0.94 2.94 21.47
N VAL A 28 1.69 3.28 20.42
CA VAL A 28 2.19 2.32 19.43
C VAL A 28 3.12 1.30 20.08
N LYS A 29 4.04 1.75 20.95
CA LYS A 29 4.95 0.85 21.68
C LYS A 29 4.21 -0.12 22.59
N ASP A 30 3.20 0.38 23.32
CA ASP A 30 2.36 -0.45 24.17
C ASP A 30 1.60 -1.51 23.35
N LEU A 31 0.97 -1.11 22.25
CA LEU A 31 0.23 -2.03 21.39
C LEU A 31 1.13 -3.08 20.73
N ALA A 32 2.33 -2.68 20.30
CA ALA A 32 3.30 -3.58 19.67
C ALA A 32 3.77 -4.71 20.60
N VAL A 33 3.69 -4.52 21.93
CA VAL A 33 3.99 -5.56 22.93
C VAL A 33 2.74 -6.22 23.54
N GLY A 34 1.55 -5.90 23.03
CA GLY A 34 0.28 -6.49 23.46
C GLY A 34 -0.37 -5.80 24.67
N ASN A 35 0.12 -4.64 25.11
CA ASN A 35 -0.52 -3.84 26.14
C ASN A 35 -1.71 -3.06 25.55
N VAL A 36 -2.72 -2.80 26.39
CA VAL A 36 -3.88 -1.98 26.03
C VAL A 36 -3.66 -0.55 26.53
N PRO A 37 -3.51 0.46 25.65
CA PRO A 37 -3.35 1.83 26.09
C PRO A 37 -4.59 2.38 26.79
N ALA A 38 -4.40 3.35 27.69
CA ALA A 38 -5.51 4.01 28.38
C ALA A 38 -6.39 4.86 27.44
N VAL A 39 -5.80 5.34 26.33
CA VAL A 39 -6.51 6.09 25.30
C VAL A 39 -7.28 5.12 24.43
N LYS A 40 -8.57 5.39 24.20
CA LYS A 40 -9.40 4.57 23.30
C LYS A 40 -9.11 4.90 21.84
N PRO A 41 -9.08 3.89 20.95
CA PRO A 41 -8.94 4.13 19.52
C PRO A 41 -10.19 4.83 18.95
N ILE A 42 -9.99 5.66 17.93
CA ILE A 42 -11.07 6.35 17.20
C ILE A 42 -11.55 5.58 15.97
N ASN A 43 -10.71 4.70 15.43
CA ASN A 43 -11.08 3.77 14.37
C ASN A 43 -11.09 2.34 14.91
N THR A 44 -12.06 1.56 14.44
CA THR A 44 -12.11 0.12 14.67
C THR A 44 -12.30 -0.57 13.33
N PHE A 45 -11.23 -1.18 12.80
CA PHE A 45 -11.24 -1.92 11.54
C PHE A 45 -11.86 -3.33 11.74
N ASN A 46 -13.18 -3.36 11.89
CA ASN A 46 -13.95 -4.54 12.35
C ASN A 46 -14.33 -5.54 11.25
N TYR A 47 -13.62 -5.55 10.12
CA TYR A 47 -13.81 -6.60 9.13
C TYR A 47 -13.17 -7.92 9.58
N THR A 48 -13.80 -9.02 9.20
CA THR A 48 -13.26 -10.38 9.34
C THR A 48 -12.57 -10.80 8.04
N TYR A 49 -11.62 -11.73 8.13
CA TYR A 49 -11.07 -12.37 6.94
C TYR A 49 -11.94 -13.57 6.56
N LEU A 50 -12.60 -13.49 5.41
CA LEU A 50 -13.33 -14.60 4.80
C LEU A 50 -12.35 -15.63 4.22
N LYS A 51 -11.21 -15.15 3.73
CA LYS A 51 -10.08 -15.96 3.29
C LYS A 51 -8.83 -15.42 3.94
N LEU A 52 -8.22 -16.25 4.77
CA LEU A 52 -7.11 -15.83 5.62
C LEU A 52 -5.74 -16.14 5.03
N CYS A 53 -5.56 -17.28 4.38
CA CYS A 53 -4.25 -17.70 3.85
C CYS A 53 -3.12 -17.67 4.92
N ALA A 54 -3.42 -18.08 6.16
CA ALA A 54 -2.54 -17.86 7.32
C ALA A 54 -1.14 -18.45 7.20
N ASP A 55 -1.00 -19.61 6.55
CA ASP A 55 0.27 -20.34 6.48
C ASP A 55 1.24 -19.79 5.43
N LYS A 56 0.82 -18.78 4.65
CA LYS A 56 1.60 -18.24 3.53
C LYS A 56 2.99 -17.77 3.95
N CYS A 57 3.11 -17.19 5.14
CA CYS A 57 4.37 -16.64 5.66
C CYS A 57 5.07 -17.53 6.71
N ALA A 58 4.74 -18.83 6.79
CA ALA A 58 5.35 -19.74 7.77
C ALA A 58 6.90 -19.83 7.71
N ASN A 59 7.50 -19.45 6.58
CA ASN A 59 8.96 -19.47 6.37
C ASN A 59 9.67 -18.13 6.67
N ASN A 60 9.00 -17.15 7.29
CA ASN A 60 9.56 -15.85 7.63
C ASN A 60 10.16 -15.12 6.41
N PRO A 61 9.31 -14.66 5.46
CA PRO A 61 9.80 -14.06 4.22
C PRO A 61 10.61 -12.79 4.48
N LYS A 62 11.64 -12.55 3.66
CA LYS A 62 12.34 -11.26 3.66
C LYS A 62 11.46 -10.16 3.05
N LEU A 63 10.67 -10.52 2.04
CA LEU A 63 9.80 -9.60 1.31
C LEU A 63 8.39 -10.18 1.18
N LEU A 64 7.39 -9.40 1.58
CA LEU A 64 5.99 -9.64 1.27
C LEU A 64 5.51 -8.66 0.19
N LEU A 65 5.00 -9.18 -0.91
CA LEU A 65 4.30 -8.45 -1.95
C LEU A 65 2.80 -8.47 -1.65
N VAL A 66 2.22 -7.32 -1.36
CA VAL A 66 0.80 -7.15 -1.06
C VAL A 66 0.13 -6.42 -2.21
N VAL A 67 -0.69 -7.15 -2.98
CA VAL A 67 -1.26 -6.63 -4.22
C VAL A 67 -2.74 -6.32 -4.02
N LYS A 68 -3.13 -5.05 -4.08
CA LYS A 68 -4.53 -4.65 -4.10
C LYS A 68 -5.12 -5.00 -5.47
N SER A 69 -6.14 -5.84 -5.50
CA SER A 69 -6.79 -6.28 -6.74
C SER A 69 -8.31 -6.18 -6.63
N ALA A 70 -9.02 -6.25 -7.77
CA ALA A 70 -10.47 -6.31 -7.79
C ALA A 70 -10.97 -7.74 -8.00
N LEU A 71 -12.17 -8.06 -7.54
CA LEU A 71 -12.74 -9.42 -7.64
C LEU A 71 -12.68 -10.01 -9.07
N THR A 72 -12.92 -9.18 -10.08
CA THR A 72 -12.96 -9.59 -11.49
C THR A 72 -11.58 -9.67 -12.17
N HIS A 73 -10.51 -9.22 -11.52
CA HIS A 73 -9.17 -9.10 -12.11
C HIS A 73 -8.37 -10.43 -12.08
N PHE A 74 -9.00 -11.53 -12.47
CA PHE A 74 -8.38 -12.86 -12.47
C PHE A 74 -7.12 -12.92 -13.35
N GLU A 75 -7.19 -12.35 -14.56
CA GLU A 75 -6.07 -12.36 -15.51
C GLU A 75 -4.92 -11.44 -15.09
N GLN A 76 -5.21 -10.30 -14.46
CA GLN A 76 -4.18 -9.42 -13.89
C GLN A 76 -3.43 -10.15 -12.78
N ARG A 77 -4.17 -10.77 -11.84
CA ARG A 77 -3.54 -11.59 -10.79
C ARG A 77 -2.68 -12.70 -11.41
N GLN A 78 -3.20 -13.42 -12.38
CA GLN A 78 -2.45 -14.49 -13.06
C GLN A 78 -1.18 -13.97 -13.74
N ALA A 79 -1.24 -12.86 -14.48
CA ALA A 79 -0.04 -12.25 -15.07
C ALA A 79 0.97 -11.83 -14.01
N ILE A 80 0.54 -11.31 -12.87
CA ILE A 80 1.43 -10.99 -11.75
C ILE A 80 2.08 -12.26 -11.20
N ARG A 81 1.35 -13.37 -11.05
CA ARG A 81 1.92 -14.66 -10.61
C ARG A 81 3.03 -15.16 -11.55
N GLU A 82 2.86 -14.94 -12.84
CA GLU A 82 3.79 -15.37 -13.91
C GLU A 82 4.95 -14.40 -14.13
N THR A 83 4.90 -13.21 -13.53
CA THR A 83 5.88 -12.14 -13.73
C THR A 83 6.49 -11.69 -12.40
N TRP A 84 6.34 -10.41 -12.04
CA TRP A 84 7.02 -9.79 -10.91
C TRP A 84 6.60 -10.34 -9.55
N GLY A 85 5.43 -10.98 -9.49
CA GLY A 85 4.94 -11.64 -8.30
C GLY A 85 5.52 -13.04 -8.08
N ASP A 86 6.33 -13.58 -8.98
CA ASP A 86 6.88 -14.94 -8.89
C ASP A 86 7.72 -15.15 -7.60
N GLU A 87 7.16 -15.92 -6.66
CA GLU A 87 7.78 -16.19 -5.36
C GLU A 87 9.08 -17.01 -5.47
N MET A 88 9.26 -17.74 -6.59
CA MET A 88 10.41 -18.62 -6.82
C MET A 88 11.49 -17.95 -7.67
N GLN A 89 11.32 -16.68 -8.05
CA GLN A 89 12.26 -15.98 -8.92
C GLN A 89 13.68 -15.89 -8.33
N PHE A 90 13.79 -15.74 -7.00
CA PHE A 90 15.07 -15.57 -6.31
C PHE A 90 15.31 -16.70 -5.31
N SER A 91 16.15 -17.67 -5.68
CA SER A 91 16.39 -18.89 -4.88
C SER A 91 17.00 -18.65 -3.49
N THR A 92 17.60 -17.49 -3.24
CA THR A 92 18.27 -17.16 -1.98
C THR A 92 17.47 -16.21 -1.10
N ILE A 93 16.32 -15.72 -1.56
CA ILE A 93 15.52 -14.71 -0.86
C ILE A 93 14.10 -15.23 -0.78
N GLU A 94 13.61 -15.42 0.45
CA GLU A 94 12.24 -15.86 0.66
C GLU A 94 11.27 -14.71 0.38
N ILE A 95 10.48 -14.85 -0.69
CA ILE A 95 9.46 -13.89 -1.12
C ILE A 95 8.09 -14.55 -1.00
N ARG A 96 7.11 -13.78 -0.54
CA ARG A 96 5.70 -14.18 -0.55
C ARG A 96 4.85 -13.12 -1.20
N ARG A 97 3.76 -13.54 -1.83
CA ARG A 97 2.76 -12.68 -2.45
C ARG A 97 1.38 -13.01 -1.91
N VAL A 98 0.59 -11.97 -1.67
CA VAL A 98 -0.86 -12.10 -1.44
C VAL A 98 -1.63 -11.07 -2.26
N PHE A 99 -2.81 -11.46 -2.72
CA PHE A 99 -3.79 -10.56 -3.35
C PHE A 99 -4.85 -10.17 -2.33
N LEU A 100 -5.05 -8.87 -2.12
CA LEU A 100 -6.07 -8.32 -1.25
C LEU A 100 -7.35 -8.04 -2.00
N LEU A 101 -8.44 -8.64 -1.54
CA LEU A 101 -9.79 -8.47 -2.08
C LEU A 101 -10.77 -8.04 -0.99
N GLY A 102 -11.78 -7.26 -1.37
CA GLY A 102 -13.00 -7.08 -0.57
C GLY A 102 -14.06 -8.13 -0.94
N THR A 103 -15.33 -7.80 -0.73
CA THR A 103 -16.50 -8.59 -1.12
C THR A 103 -17.31 -7.87 -2.20
N GLY A 104 -18.18 -8.62 -2.87
CA GLY A 104 -19.05 -8.10 -3.91
C GLY A 104 -20.40 -8.79 -3.89
N PHE A 105 -21.36 -8.24 -4.64
CA PHE A 105 -22.74 -8.71 -4.62
C PHE A 105 -23.05 -9.85 -5.61
N ASN A 106 -22.09 -10.21 -6.47
CA ASN A 106 -22.29 -11.23 -7.51
C ASN A 106 -21.80 -12.61 -7.03
N PRO A 107 -22.70 -13.58 -6.76
CA PRO A 107 -22.31 -14.90 -6.26
C PRO A 107 -21.44 -15.70 -7.25
N GLU A 108 -21.61 -15.50 -8.56
CA GLU A 108 -20.80 -16.21 -9.56
C GLU A 108 -19.36 -15.70 -9.58
N ILE A 109 -19.15 -14.40 -9.34
CA ILE A 109 -17.80 -13.85 -9.20
C ILE A 109 -17.17 -14.39 -7.91
N GLN A 110 -17.91 -14.42 -6.80
CA GLN A 110 -17.41 -14.99 -5.54
C GLN A 110 -17.02 -16.46 -5.70
N ARG A 111 -17.86 -17.27 -6.36
CA ARG A 111 -17.57 -18.68 -6.65
C ARG A 111 -16.22 -18.85 -7.39
N LYS A 112 -15.94 -18.00 -8.37
CA LYS A 112 -14.65 -18.01 -9.09
C LYS A 112 -13.46 -17.57 -8.22
N VAL A 113 -13.68 -16.60 -7.33
CA VAL A 113 -12.65 -16.20 -6.33
C VAL A 113 -12.39 -17.33 -5.33
N ASP A 114 -13.41 -18.10 -4.97
CA ASP A 114 -13.27 -19.27 -4.11
C ASP A 114 -12.39 -20.34 -4.80
N GLU A 115 -12.70 -20.68 -6.06
CA GLU A 115 -11.90 -21.61 -6.88
C GLU A 115 -10.45 -21.15 -7.04
N GLU A 116 -10.22 -19.87 -7.34
CA GLU A 116 -8.88 -19.30 -7.47
C GLU A 116 -8.11 -19.38 -6.14
N SER A 117 -8.77 -19.08 -5.02
CA SER A 117 -8.15 -19.15 -3.70
C SER A 117 -7.75 -20.57 -3.33
N GLU A 118 -8.57 -21.57 -3.67
CA GLU A 118 -8.27 -22.99 -3.44
C GLU A 118 -7.08 -23.45 -4.30
N MET A 119 -7.00 -22.95 -5.53
CA MET A 119 -5.95 -23.33 -6.48
C MET A 119 -4.58 -22.73 -6.13
N PHE A 120 -4.52 -21.44 -5.77
CA PHE A 120 -3.25 -20.72 -5.62
C PHE A 120 -2.85 -20.43 -4.19
N ASN A 121 -3.80 -20.50 -3.24
CA ASN A 121 -3.59 -20.18 -1.83
C ASN A 121 -2.77 -18.89 -1.63
N ASP A 122 -3.22 -17.81 -2.26
CA ASP A 122 -2.58 -16.49 -2.21
C ASP A 122 -3.59 -15.34 -2.16
N ILE A 123 -4.86 -15.63 -1.83
CA ILE A 123 -5.92 -14.63 -1.68
C ILE A 123 -6.19 -14.37 -0.21
N VAL A 124 -6.12 -13.09 0.16
CA VAL A 124 -6.60 -12.57 1.44
C VAL A 124 -7.83 -11.74 1.17
N GLN A 125 -8.99 -12.24 1.61
CA GLN A 125 -10.28 -11.61 1.36
C GLN A 125 -10.90 -11.16 2.68
N ALA A 126 -11.22 -9.87 2.79
CA ALA A 126 -11.81 -9.27 3.97
C ALA A 126 -13.25 -8.81 3.72
N ASP A 127 -14.09 -8.86 4.75
CA ASP A 127 -15.52 -8.58 4.68
C ASP A 127 -15.83 -7.07 4.67
N PHE A 128 -15.56 -6.42 3.54
CA PHE A 128 -16.01 -5.07 3.21
C PHE A 128 -16.26 -4.98 1.71
N VAL A 129 -17.23 -4.16 1.28
CA VAL A 129 -17.54 -4.00 -0.14
C VAL A 129 -16.35 -3.44 -0.89
N ASP A 130 -15.92 -4.15 -1.93
CA ASP A 130 -14.82 -3.77 -2.79
C ASP A 130 -15.21 -2.60 -3.72
N ASP A 131 -14.97 -1.39 -3.23
CA ASP A 131 -15.26 -0.13 -3.92
C ASP A 131 -14.08 0.84 -3.74
N TYR A 132 -13.89 1.74 -4.70
CA TYR A 132 -12.82 2.73 -4.68
C TYR A 132 -12.82 3.58 -3.40
N HIS A 133 -13.99 3.94 -2.87
CA HIS A 133 -14.11 4.72 -1.63
C HIS A 133 -13.73 3.92 -0.37
N ASN A 134 -13.64 2.59 -0.48
CA ASN A 134 -13.21 1.68 0.58
C ASN A 134 -11.75 1.24 0.42
N ASN A 135 -10.97 1.87 -0.47
CA ASN A 135 -9.55 1.55 -0.63
C ASN A 135 -8.76 1.69 0.68
N THR A 136 -9.14 2.62 1.56
CA THR A 136 -8.49 2.70 2.88
C THR A 136 -8.77 1.48 3.74
N LEU A 137 -9.98 0.91 3.71
CA LEU A 137 -10.27 -0.36 4.38
C LEU A 137 -9.45 -1.51 3.78
N LYS A 138 -9.31 -1.55 2.44
CA LYS A 138 -8.46 -2.55 1.75
C LYS A 138 -6.99 -2.42 2.11
N THR A 139 -6.46 -1.20 2.15
CA THR A 139 -5.08 -0.95 2.55
C THR A 139 -4.86 -1.36 4.00
N MET A 140 -5.75 -0.95 4.91
CA MET A 140 -5.62 -1.33 6.32
C MET A 140 -5.85 -2.82 6.58
N SER A 141 -6.61 -3.53 5.74
CA SER A 141 -6.74 -4.99 5.81
C SER A 141 -5.45 -5.69 5.39
N GLY A 142 -4.70 -5.11 4.45
CA GLY A 142 -3.34 -5.52 4.12
C GLY A 142 -2.35 -5.33 5.26
N PHE A 143 -2.34 -4.14 5.88
CA PHE A 143 -1.48 -3.85 7.03
C PHE A 143 -1.77 -4.81 8.18
N LYS A 144 -3.04 -4.98 8.55
CA LYS A 144 -3.47 -5.92 9.58
C LYS A 144 -2.98 -7.34 9.29
N TRP A 145 -3.18 -7.82 8.06
CA TRP A 145 -2.78 -9.17 7.68
C TRP A 145 -1.26 -9.37 7.76
N ALA A 146 -0.49 -8.40 7.24
CA ALA A 146 0.97 -8.46 7.29
C ALA A 146 1.49 -8.47 8.74
N VAL A 147 0.89 -7.67 9.63
CA VAL A 147 1.26 -7.62 11.06
C VAL A 147 0.89 -8.92 11.79
N GLU A 148 -0.33 -9.42 11.59
CA GLU A 148 -0.88 -10.55 12.37
C GLU A 148 -0.47 -11.93 11.83
N HIS A 149 -0.22 -12.06 10.52
CA HIS A 149 -0.03 -13.36 9.85
C HIS A 149 1.27 -13.47 9.04
N CYS A 150 2.04 -12.39 8.91
CA CYS A 150 3.31 -12.41 8.19
C CYS A 150 4.46 -11.86 9.05
N SER A 151 4.59 -12.34 10.28
CA SER A 151 5.66 -11.93 11.19
C SER A 151 6.63 -13.09 11.49
N PRO A 152 7.96 -12.85 11.44
CA PRO A 152 8.64 -11.62 11.02
C PRO A 152 8.80 -11.53 9.48
N VAL A 153 8.26 -10.48 8.88
CA VAL A 153 8.64 -10.00 7.54
C VAL A 153 9.53 -8.77 7.67
N GLN A 154 10.60 -8.65 6.87
CA GLN A 154 11.49 -7.47 6.94
C GLN A 154 10.94 -6.28 6.16
N PHE A 155 10.43 -6.53 4.95
CA PHE A 155 9.90 -5.49 4.08
C PHE A 155 8.56 -5.90 3.47
N VAL A 156 7.65 -4.94 3.35
CA VAL A 156 6.38 -5.12 2.67
C VAL A 156 6.29 -4.13 1.52
N ALA A 157 6.04 -4.62 0.32
CA ALA A 157 5.77 -3.80 -0.84
C ALA A 157 4.30 -3.89 -1.18
N PHE A 158 3.62 -2.75 -1.17
CA PHE A 158 2.23 -2.62 -1.58
C PHE A 158 2.20 -2.16 -3.04
N SER A 159 1.31 -2.76 -3.83
CA SER A 159 1.11 -2.40 -5.24
C SER A 159 -0.35 -2.59 -5.63
N ASP A 160 -0.84 -1.76 -6.56
CA ASP A 160 -2.05 -2.07 -7.32
C ASP A 160 -1.76 -3.13 -8.40
N ASP A 161 -2.79 -3.78 -8.94
CA ASP A 161 -2.69 -4.88 -9.89
C ASP A 161 -2.49 -4.47 -11.35
N ASP A 162 -2.39 -3.16 -11.63
CA ASP A 162 -2.10 -2.57 -12.93
C ASP A 162 -0.69 -1.93 -12.99
N MET A 163 0.21 -2.45 -12.17
CA MET A 163 1.59 -1.99 -12.06
C MET A 163 2.57 -2.97 -12.71
N TYR A 164 3.61 -2.43 -13.34
CA TYR A 164 4.88 -3.13 -13.53
C TYR A 164 5.72 -2.96 -12.27
N VAL A 165 6.36 -4.04 -11.80
CA VAL A 165 7.35 -4.01 -10.72
C VAL A 165 8.60 -4.78 -11.13
N SER A 166 9.78 -4.24 -10.83
CA SER A 166 11.04 -4.99 -10.86
C SER A 166 11.39 -5.44 -9.45
N THR A 167 11.10 -6.70 -9.15
CA THR A 167 11.41 -7.30 -7.84
C THR A 167 12.92 -7.30 -7.58
N LYS A 168 13.75 -7.42 -8.63
CA LYS A 168 15.20 -7.22 -8.54
C LYS A 168 15.58 -5.82 -8.04
N ASN A 169 15.05 -4.77 -8.67
CA ASN A 169 15.38 -3.38 -8.30
C ASN A 169 14.82 -3.02 -6.92
N LEU A 170 13.67 -3.57 -6.57
CA LEU A 170 13.07 -3.47 -5.24
C LEU A 170 13.99 -4.06 -4.15
N LEU A 171 14.52 -5.26 -4.37
CA LEU A 171 15.48 -5.89 -3.46
C LEU A 171 16.79 -5.11 -3.34
N ARG A 172 17.28 -4.53 -4.45
CA ARG A 172 18.44 -3.63 -4.44
C ARG A 172 18.17 -2.41 -3.57
N PHE A 173 17.02 -1.76 -3.73
CA PHE A 173 16.60 -0.62 -2.93
C PHE A 173 16.56 -0.94 -1.42
N PHE A 174 16.02 -2.11 -1.04
CA PHE A 174 16.01 -2.52 0.35
C PHE A 174 17.41 -2.79 0.91
N ASN A 175 18.29 -3.44 0.15
CA ASN A 175 19.66 -3.67 0.61
C ASN A 175 20.41 -2.35 0.82
N GLU A 176 20.21 -1.37 -0.05
CA GLU A 176 20.77 -0.02 0.11
C GLU A 176 20.23 0.67 1.36
N ALA A 177 18.92 0.58 1.62
CA ALA A 177 18.31 1.14 2.82
C ALA A 177 18.79 0.46 4.11
N SER A 178 18.86 -0.88 4.15
CA SER A 178 19.36 -1.64 5.30
C SER A 178 20.82 -1.33 5.65
N ASN A 179 21.66 -1.12 4.63
CA ASN A 179 23.07 -0.75 4.84
C ASN A 179 23.23 0.62 5.52
N LEU A 180 22.23 1.50 5.42
CA LEU A 180 22.24 2.79 6.12
C LEU A 180 21.84 2.63 7.59
N ASN A 181 20.78 1.86 7.88
CA ASN A 181 20.31 1.57 9.23
C ASN A 181 19.33 0.37 9.22
N GLU A 182 19.65 -0.70 9.95
CA GLU A 182 18.78 -1.88 10.06
C GLU A 182 17.45 -1.59 10.78
N ASN A 183 17.39 -0.56 11.63
CA ASN A 183 16.18 -0.13 12.35
C ASN A 183 15.48 1.06 11.68
N LEU A 184 15.74 1.29 10.38
CA LEU A 184 15.14 2.40 9.65
C LEU A 184 13.62 2.17 9.50
N LYS A 185 12.82 3.11 10.00
CA LYS A 185 11.39 3.22 9.69
C LYS A 185 11.21 3.73 8.26
N LEU A 186 11.43 2.85 7.29
CA LEU A 186 11.29 3.15 5.88
C LEU A 186 9.80 3.18 5.49
N TYR A 187 9.36 4.28 4.89
CA TYR A 187 8.13 4.40 4.12
C TYR A 187 8.48 5.15 2.83
N ALA A 188 8.45 4.50 1.68
CA ALA A 188 9.05 5.05 0.45
C ALA A 188 8.25 4.75 -0.82
N GLY A 189 8.41 5.62 -1.81
CA GLY A 189 7.84 5.50 -3.14
C GLY A 189 7.86 6.85 -3.85
N TYR A 190 6.91 7.09 -4.76
CA TYR A 190 6.79 8.43 -5.37
C TYR A 190 6.03 9.37 -4.43
N VAL A 191 6.75 10.32 -3.83
CA VAL A 191 6.20 11.32 -2.90
C VAL A 191 5.64 12.54 -3.64
N PHE A 192 4.43 12.95 -3.26
CA PHE A 192 3.78 14.17 -3.71
C PHE A 192 3.78 15.24 -2.62
N HIS A 193 3.87 16.50 -3.07
CA HIS A 193 3.56 17.69 -2.29
C HIS A 193 2.49 18.46 -3.06
N SER A 194 1.23 18.34 -2.64
CA SER A 194 0.10 18.87 -3.39
C SER A 194 -1.02 19.39 -2.48
N PRO A 195 -1.84 20.33 -2.97
CA PRO A 195 -3.07 20.73 -2.31
C PRO A 195 -4.20 19.71 -2.55
N PRO A 196 -5.22 19.67 -1.67
CA PRO A 196 -6.49 18.99 -1.95
C PRO A 196 -7.14 19.54 -3.23
N GLN A 197 -7.74 18.65 -4.03
CA GLN A 197 -8.49 19.08 -5.21
C GLN A 197 -9.83 19.72 -4.78
N ARG A 198 -10.01 21.02 -5.05
CA ARG A 198 -11.20 21.78 -4.65
C ARG A 198 -12.24 21.94 -5.75
N HIS A 199 -11.98 21.42 -6.96
CA HIS A 199 -12.92 21.45 -8.07
C HIS A 199 -13.94 20.31 -7.99
N GLN A 200 -15.20 20.63 -7.67
CA GLN A 200 -16.30 19.68 -7.43
C GLN A 200 -16.48 18.57 -8.50
N PRO A 201 -16.41 18.85 -9.82
CA PRO A 201 -16.52 17.80 -10.84
C PRO A 201 -15.39 16.75 -10.83
N SER A 202 -14.30 16.99 -10.09
CA SER A 202 -13.22 16.02 -9.99
C SER A 202 -13.62 14.84 -9.10
N LYS A 203 -13.30 13.61 -9.52
CA LYS A 203 -13.43 12.43 -8.66
C LYS A 203 -12.59 12.52 -7.36
N TRP A 204 -11.58 13.38 -7.36
CA TRP A 204 -10.71 13.65 -6.22
C TRP A 204 -11.13 14.87 -5.40
N PHE A 205 -12.31 15.45 -5.67
CA PHE A 205 -12.80 16.63 -4.94
C PHE A 205 -12.84 16.38 -3.43
N VAL A 206 -12.34 17.33 -2.63
CA VAL A 206 -12.40 17.34 -1.17
C VAL A 206 -12.97 18.67 -0.69
N SER A 207 -14.02 18.61 0.13
CA SER A 207 -14.64 19.81 0.72
C SER A 207 -13.82 20.36 1.89
N LEU A 208 -14.03 21.62 2.26
CA LEU A 208 -13.38 22.20 3.46
C LEU A 208 -13.87 21.55 4.76
N GLU A 209 -15.11 21.03 4.76
CA GLU A 209 -15.65 20.28 5.89
C GLU A 209 -14.94 18.94 6.07
N GLU A 210 -14.62 18.26 4.97
CA GLU A 210 -13.89 16.99 4.98
C GLU A 210 -12.41 17.22 5.35
N TYR A 211 -11.78 18.26 4.77
CA TYR A 211 -10.40 18.63 5.06
C TYR A 211 -10.18 20.14 4.87
N PRO A 212 -9.96 20.92 5.95
CA PRO A 212 -9.95 22.38 5.88
C PRO A 212 -8.61 23.00 5.46
N TYR A 213 -7.52 22.23 5.38
CA TYR A 213 -6.17 22.78 5.15
C TYR A 213 -5.84 22.91 3.66
N HIS A 214 -4.98 23.87 3.31
CA HIS A 214 -4.61 24.12 1.91
C HIS A 214 -3.58 23.13 1.33
N LEU A 215 -2.92 22.31 2.17
CA LEU A 215 -1.97 21.27 1.75
C LEU A 215 -2.24 19.96 2.47
N TRP A 216 -1.96 18.86 1.79
CA TRP A 216 -1.77 17.57 2.43
C TRP A 216 -0.41 17.51 3.14
N PRO A 217 -0.24 16.66 4.17
CA PRO A 217 1.08 16.15 4.50
C PRO A 217 1.71 15.49 3.26
N PRO A 218 3.05 15.49 3.12
CA PRO A 218 3.71 14.73 2.06
C PRO A 218 3.23 13.28 2.07
N TYR A 219 2.86 12.75 0.90
CA TYR A 219 2.26 11.42 0.78
C TYR A 219 2.88 10.61 -0.35
N VAL A 220 2.98 9.29 -0.16
CA VAL A 220 3.40 8.38 -1.23
C VAL A 220 2.16 7.97 -2.02
N THR A 221 2.24 7.99 -3.35
CA THR A 221 1.15 7.52 -4.21
C THR A 221 0.71 6.09 -3.88
N ALA A 222 -0.60 5.83 -3.84
CA ALA A 222 -1.17 4.55 -3.43
C ALA A 222 -0.89 3.39 -4.40
N GLY A 223 -0.42 3.67 -5.62
CA GLY A 223 -0.21 2.68 -6.69
C GLY A 223 0.95 1.73 -6.42
N ALA A 224 2.07 2.23 -5.88
CA ALA A 224 3.17 1.38 -5.39
C ALA A 224 4.01 2.10 -4.34
N TYR A 225 4.26 1.42 -3.23
CA TYR A 225 5.09 1.92 -2.14
C TYR A 225 5.64 0.77 -1.31
N VAL A 226 6.62 1.07 -0.47
CA VAL A 226 7.28 0.09 0.39
C VAL A 226 7.35 0.57 1.83
N VAL A 227 7.29 -0.38 2.75
CA VAL A 227 7.49 -0.15 4.17
C VAL A 227 8.44 -1.19 4.77
N SER A 228 9.29 -0.74 5.69
CA SER A 228 10.00 -1.62 6.63
C SER A 228 9.02 -2.23 7.64
N ARG A 229 9.42 -3.29 8.33
CA ARG A 229 8.64 -3.88 9.43
C ARG A 229 8.31 -2.87 10.53
N GLU A 230 9.27 -2.05 10.91
CA GLU A 230 9.17 -1.08 11.99
C GLU A 230 8.20 0.04 11.61
N ALA A 231 8.27 0.51 10.36
CA ALA A 231 7.27 1.43 9.83
C ALA A 231 5.89 0.78 9.71
N LEU A 232 5.80 -0.48 9.26
CA LEU A 232 4.54 -1.21 9.15
C LEU A 232 3.80 -1.26 10.50
N LEU A 233 4.50 -1.62 11.58
CA LEU A 233 3.92 -1.69 12.93
C LEU A 233 3.47 -0.32 13.42
N ASP A 234 4.31 0.70 13.27
CA ASP A 234 3.99 2.07 13.67
C ASP A 234 2.75 2.59 12.94
N LEU A 235 2.73 2.46 11.61
CA LEU A 235 1.62 2.89 10.78
C LEU A 235 0.34 2.11 11.10
N TYR A 236 0.44 0.79 11.30
CA TYR A 236 -0.72 -0.03 11.65
C TYR A 236 -1.34 0.39 12.99
N TYR A 237 -0.57 0.47 14.07
CA TYR A 237 -1.13 0.79 15.37
C TYR A 237 -1.56 2.25 15.49
N ALA A 238 -0.83 3.19 14.85
CA ALA A 238 -1.22 4.59 14.84
C ALA A 238 -2.48 4.87 14.02
N SER A 239 -2.80 4.02 13.04
CA SER A 239 -4.04 4.11 12.28
C SER A 239 -5.29 4.02 13.16
N PHE A 240 -5.22 3.35 14.32
CA PHE A 240 -6.35 3.26 15.25
C PHE A 240 -6.67 4.60 15.92
N TYR A 241 -5.71 5.53 15.97
CA TYR A 241 -5.80 6.82 16.67
C TYR A 241 -5.76 8.04 15.72
N THR A 242 -5.85 7.79 14.41
CA THR A 242 -5.81 8.83 13.37
C THR A 242 -7.14 8.85 12.64
N LYS A 243 -7.85 9.99 12.57
CA LYS A 243 -9.21 10.05 12.03
C LYS A 243 -9.23 9.43 10.62
N TYR A 244 -10.14 8.50 10.38
CA TYR A 244 -10.26 7.85 9.08
C TYR A 244 -10.41 8.87 7.95
N PHE A 245 -9.75 8.60 6.83
CA PHE A 245 -9.89 9.34 5.58
C PHE A 245 -10.08 8.35 4.43
N ARG A 246 -10.87 8.70 3.41
CA ARG A 246 -11.26 7.75 2.35
C ARG A 246 -10.16 7.43 1.34
N PHE A 247 -9.25 8.37 1.07
CA PHE A 247 -8.10 8.14 0.21
C PHE A 247 -6.97 7.51 1.03
N ASP A 248 -6.50 6.35 0.60
CA ASP A 248 -5.59 5.50 1.35
C ASP A 248 -4.17 6.08 1.42
N ASP A 249 -3.70 6.69 0.34
CA ASP A 249 -2.45 7.46 0.34
C ASP A 249 -2.47 8.64 1.30
N ILE A 250 -3.55 9.42 1.31
CA ILE A 250 -3.73 10.55 2.23
C ILE A 250 -3.89 10.05 3.68
N PHE A 251 -4.64 8.97 3.90
CA PHE A 251 -4.79 8.39 5.23
C PHE A 251 -3.45 7.92 5.79
N LEU A 252 -2.65 7.20 5.00
CA LEU A 252 -1.31 6.78 5.41
C LEU A 252 -0.38 7.96 5.67
N ALA A 253 -0.47 9.04 4.90
CA ALA A 253 0.32 10.25 5.15
C ALA A 253 -0.05 10.95 6.47
N LEU A 254 -1.34 11.03 6.79
CA LEU A 254 -1.82 11.55 8.07
C LEU A 254 -1.34 10.69 9.24
N VAL A 255 -1.35 9.37 9.07
CA VAL A 255 -0.85 8.42 10.06
C VAL A 255 0.66 8.58 10.23
N ALA A 256 1.43 8.58 9.14
CA ALA A 256 2.88 8.72 9.13
C ALA A 256 3.34 10.01 9.80
N LEU A 257 2.66 11.13 9.52
CA LEU A 257 2.91 12.42 10.15
C LEU A 257 2.81 12.33 11.69
N LYS A 258 1.79 11.65 12.22
CA LYS A 258 1.59 11.53 13.67
C LYS A 258 2.60 10.64 14.38
N VAL A 259 3.23 9.73 13.66
CA VAL A 259 4.34 8.90 14.19
C VAL A 259 5.71 9.40 13.74
N ASN A 260 5.82 10.62 13.21
CA ASN A 260 7.08 11.21 12.76
C ASN A 260 7.84 10.30 11.78
N ILE A 261 7.13 9.63 10.88
CA ILE A 261 7.71 8.90 9.75
C ILE A 261 7.59 9.80 8.53
N GLU A 262 8.73 10.31 8.05
CA GLU A 262 8.77 11.07 6.81
C GLU A 262 8.82 10.13 5.61
N PRO A 263 7.98 10.34 4.58
CA PRO A 263 8.02 9.52 3.39
C PRO A 263 9.28 9.82 2.55
N VAL A 264 9.95 8.78 2.10
CA VAL A 264 11.18 8.88 1.29
C VAL A 264 10.83 8.84 -0.19
N HIS A 265 11.12 9.94 -0.89
CA HIS A 265 10.93 10.02 -2.34
C HIS A 265 11.95 9.14 -3.08
N CYS A 266 11.46 8.34 -4.02
CA CYS A 266 12.27 7.57 -4.95
C CYS A 266 11.79 7.81 -6.39
N SER A 267 12.68 8.37 -7.23
CA SER A 267 12.39 8.70 -8.63
C SER A 267 12.26 7.48 -9.55
N ASP A 268 12.57 6.28 -9.04
CA ASP A 268 12.42 5.02 -9.76
C ASP A 268 11.03 4.38 -9.58
N PHE A 269 10.17 4.98 -8.77
CA PHE A 269 8.74 4.71 -8.73
C PHE A 269 8.01 5.71 -9.63
N TYR A 270 7.24 5.21 -10.61
CA TYR A 270 6.53 6.04 -11.58
C TYR A 270 5.03 5.91 -11.35
N PHE A 271 4.40 6.98 -10.85
CA PHE A 271 2.93 7.04 -10.67
C PHE A 271 2.17 7.13 -12.01
N TRP A 272 2.89 7.27 -13.12
CA TRP A 272 2.38 7.29 -14.49
C TRP A 272 3.00 6.16 -15.30
N LYS A 273 2.45 5.92 -16.50
CA LYS A 273 3.06 4.98 -17.45
C LYS A 273 4.33 5.55 -18.05
N LYS A 274 5.47 5.13 -17.53
CA LYS A 274 6.77 5.49 -18.10
C LYS A 274 6.89 4.90 -19.50
N GLY A 275 7.27 5.71 -20.50
CA GLY A 275 7.48 5.23 -21.87
C GLY A 275 8.47 4.05 -21.89
N TYR A 276 8.04 2.94 -22.49
CA TYR A 276 8.81 1.71 -22.48
C TYR A 276 9.99 1.74 -23.45
N SER A 277 11.18 1.41 -22.93
CA SER A 277 12.33 0.98 -23.71
C SER A 277 13.17 0.05 -22.85
N LYS A 278 13.86 -0.92 -23.49
CA LYS A 278 14.63 -1.94 -22.79
C LYS A 278 15.60 -1.35 -21.76
N PHE A 279 16.42 -0.37 -22.17
CA PHE A 279 17.38 0.30 -21.29
C PHE A 279 16.75 1.34 -20.38
N GLY A 280 15.64 1.96 -20.81
CA GLY A 280 14.93 2.93 -19.98
C GLY A 280 14.37 2.30 -18.70
N TYR A 281 14.10 1.00 -18.69
CA TYR A 281 13.54 0.30 -17.54
C TYR A 281 14.59 -0.31 -16.60
N GLN A 282 15.90 -0.13 -16.89
CA GLN A 282 16.98 -0.74 -16.12
C GLN A 282 16.94 -0.49 -14.60
N ASN A 283 16.47 0.69 -14.19
CA ASN A 283 16.39 1.10 -12.78
C ASN A 283 14.96 1.24 -12.27
N VAL A 284 13.95 1.09 -13.13
CA VAL A 284 12.55 1.25 -12.73
C VAL A 284 12.24 0.22 -11.65
N ILE A 285 11.75 0.69 -10.50
CA ILE A 285 11.26 -0.17 -9.42
C ILE A 285 9.79 -0.48 -9.68
N ALA A 286 8.97 0.54 -9.95
CA ALA A 286 7.56 0.37 -10.28
C ALA A 286 7.10 1.38 -11.33
N SER A 287 6.18 1.00 -12.22
CA SER A 287 5.54 1.90 -13.17
C SER A 287 4.07 1.57 -13.34
N HIS A 288 3.23 2.60 -13.32
CA HIS A 288 1.79 2.47 -13.53
C HIS A 288 1.41 2.16 -14.97
N GLY A 289 0.18 1.69 -15.20
CA GLY A 289 -0.45 1.62 -16.52
C GLY A 289 -0.24 0.30 -17.25
N TYR A 290 -0.04 -0.78 -16.50
CA TYR A 290 0.12 -2.16 -16.93
C TYR A 290 -1.13 -3.00 -16.62
N GLY A 291 -2.32 -2.43 -16.83
CA GLY A 291 -3.60 -3.13 -16.64
C GLY A 291 -3.93 -4.16 -17.74
N ASP A 292 -3.17 -4.14 -18.85
CA ASP A 292 -3.17 -5.19 -19.88
C ASP A 292 -2.20 -6.32 -19.47
N PRO A 293 -2.72 -7.52 -19.13
CA PRO A 293 -1.91 -8.65 -18.68
C PRO A 293 -0.85 -9.10 -19.71
N ASP A 294 -1.16 -9.02 -21.00
CA ASP A 294 -0.25 -9.46 -22.05
C ASP A 294 0.89 -8.46 -22.28
N GLU A 295 0.59 -7.17 -22.14
CA GLU A 295 1.62 -6.13 -22.13
C GLU A 295 2.57 -6.32 -20.94
N LEU A 296 2.03 -6.57 -19.74
CA LEU A 296 2.83 -6.82 -18.53
C LEU A 296 3.76 -8.01 -18.73
N ARG A 297 3.24 -9.16 -19.18
CA ARG A 297 4.03 -10.36 -19.48
C ARG A 297 5.15 -10.06 -20.48
N ARG A 298 4.83 -9.39 -21.58
CA ARG A 298 5.81 -9.09 -22.63
C ARG A 298 6.93 -8.18 -22.12
N VAL A 299 6.57 -7.06 -21.49
CA VAL A 299 7.55 -6.08 -20.99
C VAL A 299 8.39 -6.68 -19.88
N TRP A 300 7.77 -7.36 -18.91
CA TRP A 300 8.50 -7.92 -17.78
C TRP A 300 9.46 -9.03 -18.21
N ASN A 301 9.04 -9.93 -19.10
CA ASN A 301 9.94 -10.95 -19.62
C ASN A 301 11.11 -10.37 -20.43
N GLU A 302 10.90 -9.30 -21.19
CA GLU A 302 12.01 -8.61 -21.87
C GLU A 302 13.01 -8.00 -20.87
N GLN A 303 12.52 -7.41 -19.78
CA GLN A 303 13.37 -6.88 -18.70
C GLN A 303 14.10 -7.99 -17.93
N LYS A 304 13.43 -9.11 -17.66
CA LYS A 304 14.06 -10.30 -17.03
C LYS A 304 15.19 -10.85 -17.90
N LEU A 305 14.96 -10.99 -19.21
CA LEU A 305 15.98 -11.41 -20.18
C LEU A 305 17.14 -10.40 -20.29
N ALA A 306 16.87 -9.11 -20.04
CA ALA A 306 17.89 -8.07 -19.97
C ALA A 306 18.68 -8.06 -18.65
N GLY A 307 18.23 -8.80 -17.63
CA GLY A 307 18.77 -8.79 -16.28
C GLY A 307 18.34 -7.56 -15.45
N TYR A 308 17.22 -6.92 -15.77
CA TYR A 308 16.70 -5.74 -15.06
C TYR A 308 15.46 -6.02 -14.20
N ALA A 309 14.85 -7.21 -14.34
CA ALA A 309 13.71 -7.64 -13.54
C ALA A 309 13.99 -8.95 -12.79
#